data_AF-T1A9V2-F1
#
_entry.id   AF-T1A9V2-F1
#
_cell.length_a   1.000
_cell.length_b   1.000
_cell.length_c   1.000
_cell.angle_alpha   90.00
_cell.angle_beta   90.00
_cell.angle_gamma   90.00
#
_symmetry.space_group_name_H-M   'P 1'
#
loop_
_entity.id
_entity.type
_entity.pdbx_description
1 polymer ?
#
loop_
_entity_poly.entity_id
_entity_poly.type
_entity_poly.pdbx_seq_one_letter_code
_entity_poly.pdbx_strand_id
1 'polypeptide(L)'
;SISLRLLIRGATRRLLAPVNTLADALARFDPSGSAELPPGLRAAPRELRPIVDALEAHAALIQALLAQREETLAEREHEIEQRTRELRRAVDALAESARTDALTGLTNYRGWRELADTLWAEARQQHGEVAAIACDIDHFKAYNDTYGHGAGDACLRRVATALQASLQRDARVLARSGGEEFI
;
A
#
# COMPACT_ATOMS: atom_id res chain seq x y z
N SER A 1 -5.27 1.79 -77.95
CA SER A 1 -4.57 1.08 -76.85
C SER A 1 -3.80 2.00 -75.89
N ILE A 2 -3.30 3.17 -76.34
CA ILE A 2 -2.51 4.10 -75.49
C ILE A 2 -3.38 4.92 -74.52
N SER A 3 -4.55 5.42 -74.94
CA SER A 3 -5.42 6.25 -74.08
C SER A 3 -6.04 5.50 -72.89
N LEU A 4 -6.36 4.21 -73.05
CA LEU A 4 -6.90 3.38 -71.97
C LEU A 4 -5.84 3.11 -70.89
N ARG A 5 -4.58 2.91 -71.27
CA ARG A 5 -3.46 2.72 -70.33
C ARG A 5 -3.14 3.99 -69.54
N LEU A 6 -3.26 5.17 -70.17
CA LEU A 6 -3.13 6.47 -69.50
C LEU A 6 -4.29 6.74 -68.54
N LEU A 7 -5.52 6.39 -68.92
CA LEU A 7 -6.69 6.50 -68.05
C LEU A 7 -6.57 5.59 -66.82
N ILE A 8 -6.17 4.33 -67.03
CA ILE A 8 -5.96 3.36 -65.95
C ILE A 8 -4.80 3.80 -65.05
N ARG A 9 -3.67 4.30 -65.59
CA ARG A 9 -2.55 4.86 -64.81
C ARG A 9 -2.95 6.11 -64.01
N GLY A 10 -3.78 6.98 -64.59
CA GLY A 10 -4.30 8.17 -63.92
C GLY A 10 -5.26 7.82 -62.79
N ALA A 11 -6.17 6.85 -63.02
CA ALA A 11 -7.12 6.35 -62.03
C ALA A 11 -6.40 5.60 -60.90
N THR A 12 -5.42 4.75 -61.21
CA THR A 12 -4.59 4.07 -60.20
C THR A 12 -3.80 5.07 -59.38
N ARG A 13 -3.16 6.08 -59.97
CA ARG A 13 -2.50 7.15 -59.19
C ARG A 13 -3.48 7.95 -58.31
N ARG A 14 -4.69 8.23 -58.80
CA ARG A 14 -5.71 8.97 -58.04
C ARG A 14 -6.30 8.19 -56.87
N LEU A 15 -6.28 6.87 -56.90
CA LEU A 15 -6.84 6.02 -55.84
C LEU A 15 -5.76 5.42 -54.93
N LEU A 16 -4.68 4.87 -55.49
CA LEU A 16 -3.63 4.20 -54.71
C LEU A 16 -2.73 5.16 -53.94
N ALA A 17 -2.44 6.35 -54.48
CA ALA A 17 -1.63 7.32 -53.75
C ALA A 17 -2.32 7.79 -52.46
N PRO A 18 -3.60 8.21 -52.47
CA PRO A 18 -4.29 8.55 -51.22
C PRO A 18 -4.45 7.36 -50.27
N VAL A 19 -4.70 6.14 -50.77
CA VAL A 19 -4.78 4.93 -49.91
C VAL A 19 -3.46 4.59 -49.24
N ASN A 20 -2.34 4.63 -49.96
CA ASN A 20 -1.02 4.41 -49.36
C ASN A 20 -0.68 5.52 -48.36
N THR A 21 -1.05 6.78 -48.65
CA THR A 21 -0.86 7.90 -47.72
C THR A 21 -1.71 7.72 -46.46
N LEU A 22 -2.93 7.18 -46.59
CA LEU A 22 -3.84 6.79 -45.50
C LEU A 22 -3.24 5.68 -44.63
N ALA A 23 -2.72 4.62 -45.26
CA ALA A 23 -2.11 3.49 -44.56
C ALA A 23 -0.85 3.92 -43.78
N ASP A 24 -0.01 4.74 -44.40
CA ASP A 24 1.19 5.32 -43.79
C ASP A 24 0.86 6.29 -42.64
N ALA A 25 -0.21 7.07 -42.79
CA ALA A 25 -0.70 7.98 -41.76
C ALA A 25 -1.28 7.21 -40.57
N LEU A 26 -2.03 6.12 -40.81
CA LEU A 26 -2.57 5.24 -39.79
C LEU A 26 -1.47 4.45 -39.07
N ALA A 27 -0.46 3.97 -39.79
CA ALA A 27 0.67 3.26 -39.19
C ALA A 27 1.52 4.15 -38.26
N ARG A 28 1.45 5.47 -38.43
CA ARG A 28 2.12 6.47 -37.60
C ARG A 28 1.17 7.15 -36.60
N PHE A 29 -0.11 6.82 -36.64
CA PHE A 29 -1.10 7.41 -35.75
C PHE A 29 -0.98 6.80 -34.36
N ASP A 30 -0.56 7.62 -33.41
CA ASP A 30 -0.55 7.27 -31.99
C ASP A 30 -1.85 7.78 -31.37
N PRO A 31 -2.81 6.90 -31.06
CA PRO A 31 -4.07 7.29 -30.44
C PRO A 31 -3.90 7.80 -29.01
N SER A 32 -2.71 7.72 -28.40
CA SER A 32 -2.33 8.35 -27.13
C SER A 32 -1.75 9.77 -27.30
N GLY A 33 -1.46 10.20 -28.54
CA GLY A 33 -0.88 11.50 -28.88
C GLY A 33 -1.92 12.55 -29.27
N SER A 34 -1.59 13.45 -30.20
CA SER A 34 -2.55 14.44 -30.72
C SER A 34 -3.66 13.78 -31.55
N ALA A 35 -4.93 14.05 -31.24
CA ALA A 35 -6.11 13.59 -31.99
C ALA A 35 -6.19 14.13 -33.44
N GLU A 36 -5.22 14.91 -33.89
CA GLU A 36 -5.19 15.45 -35.24
C GLU A 36 -4.77 14.39 -36.25
N LEU A 37 -5.66 14.10 -37.20
CA LEU A 37 -5.28 13.32 -38.37
C LEU A 37 -4.17 14.03 -39.15
N PRO A 38 -3.19 13.27 -39.68
CA PRO A 38 -2.15 13.81 -40.55
C PRO A 38 -2.74 14.65 -41.70
N PRO A 39 -2.11 15.78 -42.07
CA PRO A 39 -2.68 16.74 -43.02
C PRO A 39 -3.07 16.14 -44.39
N GLY A 40 -2.44 15.04 -44.81
CA GLY A 40 -2.77 14.32 -46.05
C GLY A 40 -4.14 13.63 -46.06
N LEU A 41 -4.70 13.29 -44.89
CA LEU A 41 -6.05 12.70 -44.75
C LEU A 41 -7.17 13.72 -44.92
N ARG A 42 -6.92 14.98 -44.53
CA ARG A 42 -7.91 16.07 -44.63
C ARG A 42 -8.28 16.40 -46.09
N ALA A 43 -7.35 16.13 -47.02
CA ALA A 43 -7.50 16.33 -48.46
C ALA A 43 -7.94 15.06 -49.24
N ALA A 44 -8.43 14.03 -48.55
CA ALA A 44 -8.82 12.77 -49.19
C ALA A 44 -9.94 12.96 -50.26
N PRO A 45 -9.92 12.17 -51.35
CA PRO A 45 -11.01 12.12 -52.33
C PRO A 45 -12.37 11.87 -51.68
N ARG A 46 -13.45 12.35 -52.31
CA ARG A 46 -14.82 12.26 -51.77
C ARG A 46 -15.24 10.82 -51.46
N GLU A 47 -14.70 9.85 -52.20
CA GLU A 47 -14.96 8.42 -52.05
C GLU A 47 -14.38 7.83 -50.75
N LEU A 48 -13.33 8.45 -50.19
CA LEU A 48 -12.68 8.00 -48.96
C LEU A 48 -13.12 8.78 -47.71
N ARG A 49 -13.90 9.85 -47.88
CA ARG A 49 -14.37 10.70 -46.78
C ARG A 49 -15.06 9.91 -45.65
N PRO A 50 -15.97 8.95 -45.92
CA PRO A 50 -16.63 8.20 -44.83
C PRO A 50 -15.66 7.40 -43.95
N ILE A 51 -14.54 6.93 -44.52
CA ILE A 51 -13.51 6.19 -43.78
C ILE A 51 -12.70 7.17 -42.91
N VAL A 52 -12.36 8.34 -43.44
CA VAL A 52 -11.67 9.39 -42.69
C VAL A 52 -12.51 9.86 -41.51
N ASP A 53 -13.80 10.14 -41.71
CA ASP A 53 -14.72 10.58 -40.66
C ASP A 53 -14.88 9.51 -39.55
N ALA A 54 -14.95 8.23 -39.94
CA ALA A 54 -15.03 7.11 -38.99
C ALA A 54 -13.75 6.94 -38.15
N LEU A 55 -12.58 7.24 -38.73
CA LEU A 55 -11.29 7.24 -38.03
C LEU A 55 -11.16 8.41 -37.07
N GLU A 56 -11.63 9.61 -37.46
CA GLU A 56 -11.69 10.77 -36.56
C GLU A 56 -12.58 10.49 -35.34
N ALA A 57 -13.76 9.90 -35.58
CA ALA A 57 -14.67 9.51 -34.50
C ALA A 57 -14.05 8.48 -33.55
N HIS A 58 -13.34 7.48 -34.07
CA HIS A 58 -12.64 6.48 -33.24
C HIS A 58 -11.47 7.10 -32.45
N ALA A 59 -10.69 7.98 -33.06
CA ALA A 59 -9.60 8.69 -32.39
C ALA A 59 -10.13 9.50 -31.19
N ALA A 60 -11.21 10.24 -31.38
CA ALA A 60 -11.86 10.99 -30.30
C ALA A 60 -12.40 10.07 -29.20
N LEU A 61 -12.98 8.93 -29.55
CA LEU A 61 -13.46 7.94 -28.58
C LEU A 61 -12.30 7.34 -27.76
N ILE A 62 -11.20 6.96 -28.39
CA ILE A 62 -10.03 6.40 -27.70
C ILE A 62 -9.44 7.43 -26.73
N GLN A 63 -9.33 8.69 -27.14
CA GLN A 63 -8.86 9.78 -26.30
C GLN A 63 -9.75 9.98 -25.07
N ALA A 64 -11.07 9.99 -25.25
CA ALA A 64 -12.01 10.07 -24.14
C ALA A 64 -11.89 8.86 -23.19
N LEU A 65 -11.72 7.64 -23.73
CA LEU A 65 -11.53 6.44 -22.93
C LEU A 65 -10.21 6.45 -22.14
N LEU A 66 -9.12 6.93 -22.74
CA LEU A 66 -7.83 7.06 -22.07
C LEU A 66 -7.90 8.08 -20.93
N ALA A 67 -8.50 9.25 -21.17
CA ALA A 67 -8.71 10.25 -20.12
C ALA A 67 -9.56 9.69 -18.96
N GLN A 68 -10.66 8.99 -19.27
CA GLN A 68 -11.49 8.34 -18.25
C GLN A 68 -10.71 7.27 -17.46
N ARG A 69 -9.83 6.52 -18.12
CA ARG A 69 -8.98 5.51 -17.48
C ARG A 69 -7.97 6.16 -16.55
N GLU A 70 -7.32 7.24 -16.96
CA GLU A 70 -6.36 7.96 -16.14
C GLU A 70 -7.01 8.52 -14.87
N GLU A 71 -8.19 9.13 -15.00
CA GLU A 71 -8.98 9.59 -13.85
C GLU A 71 -9.32 8.43 -12.91
N THR A 72 -9.83 7.32 -13.46
CA THR A 72 -10.16 6.12 -12.67
C THR A 72 -8.94 5.55 -11.96
N LEU A 73 -7.77 5.53 -12.61
CA LEU A 73 -6.53 5.04 -12.01
C LEU A 73 -6.09 5.93 -10.86
N ALA A 74 -6.14 7.25 -11.02
CA ALA A 74 -5.80 8.19 -9.97
C ALA A 74 -6.73 8.03 -8.74
N GLU A 75 -8.03 7.83 -8.96
CA GLU A 75 -8.98 7.54 -7.88
C GLU A 75 -8.64 6.23 -7.14
N ARG A 76 -8.32 5.16 -7.90
CA ARG A 76 -7.97 3.86 -7.31
C ARG A 76 -6.65 3.90 -6.56
N GLU A 77 -5.65 4.60 -7.08
CA GLU A 77 -4.38 4.81 -6.39
C GLU A 77 -4.61 5.52 -5.05
N HIS A 78 -5.44 6.58 -5.04
CA HIS A 78 -5.78 7.28 -3.82
C HIS A 78 -6.52 6.37 -2.81
N GLU A 79 -7.48 5.57 -3.27
CA GLU A 79 -8.20 4.60 -2.44
C GLU A 79 -7.25 3.54 -1.85
N ILE A 80 -6.33 3.00 -2.65
CA ILE A 80 -5.33 2.03 -2.21
C ILE A 80 -4.42 2.63 -1.15
N GLU A 81 -3.94 3.86 -1.34
CA GLU A 81 -3.10 4.54 -0.36
C GLU A 81 -3.85 4.79 0.96
N GLN A 82 -5.11 5.21 0.90
CA GLN A 82 -5.95 5.39 2.08
C GLN A 82 -6.12 4.07 2.84
N ARG A 83 -6.56 3.01 2.16
CA ARG A 83 -6.74 1.68 2.76
C ARG A 83 -5.44 1.11 3.31
N THR A 84 -4.32 1.31 2.63
CA THR A 84 -3.01 0.85 3.10
C THR A 84 -2.62 1.57 4.39
N ARG A 85 -2.88 2.87 4.51
CA ARG A 85 -2.64 3.63 5.75
C ARG A 85 -3.53 3.15 6.89
N GLU A 86 -4.81 2.90 6.64
CA GLU A 86 -5.74 2.38 7.64
C GLU A 86 -5.36 0.99 8.12
N LEU A 87 -5.02 0.08 7.20
CA LEU A 87 -4.56 -1.26 7.52
C LEU A 87 -3.29 -1.23 8.37
N ARG A 88 -2.30 -0.38 8.01
CA ARG A 88 -1.08 -0.23 8.82
C ARG A 88 -1.39 0.23 10.23
N ARG A 89 -2.23 1.26 10.40
CA ARG A 89 -2.64 1.74 11.73
C ARG A 89 -3.34 0.65 12.54
N ALA A 90 -4.22 -0.13 11.91
CA ALA A 90 -4.92 -1.23 12.57
C ALA A 90 -3.96 -2.35 12.99
N VAL A 91 -3.00 -2.70 12.13
CA VAL A 91 -1.94 -3.68 12.43
C VAL A 91 -1.07 -3.20 13.58
N ASP A 92 -0.64 -1.93 13.56
CA ASP A 92 0.20 -1.35 14.61
C ASP A 92 -0.54 -1.33 15.97
N ALA A 93 -1.81 -0.92 15.97
CA ALA A 93 -2.65 -0.95 17.17
C ALA A 93 -2.87 -2.37 17.71
N LEU A 94 -3.06 -3.34 16.81
CA LEU A 94 -3.21 -4.75 17.19
C LEU A 94 -1.90 -5.30 17.75
N ALA A 95 -0.76 -4.96 17.16
CA ALA A 95 0.55 -5.36 17.63
C ALA A 95 0.85 -4.80 19.02
N GLU A 96 0.49 -3.53 19.27
CA GLU A 96 0.68 -2.90 20.58
C GLU A 96 -0.21 -3.53 21.66
N SER A 97 -1.48 -3.77 21.35
CA SER A 97 -2.38 -4.51 22.24
C SER A 97 -1.87 -5.92 22.52
N ALA A 98 -1.32 -6.60 21.52
CA ALA A 98 -0.75 -7.93 21.65
C ALA A 98 0.55 -7.98 22.48
N ARG A 99 1.19 -6.84 22.77
CA ARG A 99 2.38 -6.72 23.63
C ARG A 99 2.08 -6.23 25.04
N THR A 100 0.84 -5.90 25.36
CA THR A 100 0.45 -5.34 26.66
C THR A 100 -0.31 -6.37 27.50
N ASP A 101 -0.04 -6.41 28.80
CA ASP A 101 -0.84 -7.16 29.77
C ASP A 101 -2.10 -6.36 30.11
N ALA A 102 -3.28 -6.92 29.82
CA ALA A 102 -4.54 -6.20 29.95
C ALA A 102 -4.91 -5.82 31.40
N LEU A 103 -4.36 -6.52 32.40
CA LEU A 103 -4.68 -6.27 33.81
C LEU A 103 -3.86 -5.10 34.38
N THR A 104 -2.55 -5.11 34.10
CA THR A 104 -1.57 -4.20 34.70
C THR A 104 -1.15 -3.06 33.78
N GLY A 105 -1.34 -3.20 32.46
CA GLY A 105 -0.87 -2.25 31.45
C GLY A 105 0.64 -2.32 31.18
N LEU A 106 1.36 -3.24 31.82
CA LEU A 106 2.78 -3.48 31.56
C LEU A 106 2.98 -4.23 30.24
N THR A 107 4.22 -4.34 29.78
CA THR A 107 4.57 -5.26 28.70
C THR A 107 4.22 -6.69 29.12
N ASN A 108 3.65 -7.49 28.23
CA ASN A 108 3.40 -8.90 28.48
C ASN A 108 4.64 -9.75 28.12
N TYR A 109 4.61 -11.04 28.44
CA TYR A 109 5.74 -11.92 28.17
C TYR A 109 6.19 -11.96 26.69
N ARG A 110 5.26 -11.76 25.75
CA ARG A 110 5.58 -11.72 24.32
C ARG A 110 6.39 -10.46 23.99
N GLY A 111 5.87 -9.29 24.36
CA GLY A 111 6.56 -8.03 24.15
C GLY A 111 7.91 -7.97 24.88
N TRP A 112 7.99 -8.56 26.07
CA TRP A 112 9.23 -8.66 26.83
C TRP A 112 10.30 -9.43 26.07
N ARG A 113 9.98 -10.60 25.49
CA ARG A 113 10.95 -11.38 24.71
C ARG A 113 11.47 -10.62 23.49
N GLU A 114 10.58 -9.97 22.75
CA GLU A 114 10.95 -9.18 21.57
C GLU A 114 11.90 -8.02 21.93
N LEU A 115 11.62 -7.34 23.05
CA LEU A 115 12.47 -6.26 23.55
C LEU A 115 13.79 -6.80 24.13
N ALA A 116 13.76 -7.91 24.87
CA ALA A 116 14.94 -8.54 25.44
C ALA A 116 15.93 -8.98 24.35
N ASP A 117 15.45 -9.59 23.25
CA ASP A 117 16.29 -9.96 22.11
C ASP A 117 16.97 -8.73 21.48
N THR A 118 16.22 -7.64 21.36
CA THR A 118 16.73 -6.36 20.82
C THR A 118 17.79 -5.76 21.73
N LEU A 119 17.51 -5.66 23.04
CA LEU A 119 18.43 -5.14 24.04
C LEU A 119 19.71 -5.97 24.15
N TRP A 120 19.58 -7.29 24.09
CA TRP A 120 20.71 -8.20 24.11
C TRP A 120 21.62 -7.99 22.89
N ALA A 121 21.03 -7.83 21.70
CA ALA A 121 21.78 -7.53 20.49
C ALA A 121 22.49 -6.16 20.58
N GLU A 122 21.80 -5.12 21.05
CA GLU A 122 22.38 -3.78 21.25
C GLU A 122 23.56 -3.80 22.22
N ALA A 123 23.38 -4.41 23.40
CA ALA A 123 24.43 -4.51 24.40
C ALA A 123 25.64 -5.26 23.88
N ARG A 124 25.43 -6.36 23.14
CA ARG A 124 26.52 -7.11 22.52
C ARG A 124 27.32 -6.30 21.51
N GLN A 125 26.68 -5.42 20.73
CA GLN A 125 27.38 -4.53 19.79
C GLN A 125 28.15 -3.42 20.50
N GLN A 126 27.64 -2.94 21.63
CA GLN A 126 28.22 -1.82 22.39
C GLN A 126 29.18 -2.28 23.50
N HIS A 127 29.44 -3.58 23.63
CA HIS A 127 30.16 -4.17 24.76
C HIS A 127 29.56 -3.80 26.13
N GLY A 128 28.23 -3.63 26.18
CA GLY A 128 27.48 -3.34 27.40
C GLY A 128 27.07 -4.60 28.16
N GLU A 129 26.64 -4.42 29.41
CA GLU A 129 26.12 -5.48 30.28
C GLU A 129 24.59 -5.42 30.34
N VAL A 130 23.94 -6.58 30.43
CA VAL A 130 22.48 -6.70 30.59
C VAL A 130 22.21 -7.54 31.82
N ALA A 131 21.30 -7.06 32.68
CA ALA A 131 20.76 -7.81 33.81
C ALA A 131 19.25 -7.95 33.65
N ALA A 132 18.70 -9.06 34.12
CA ALA A 132 17.26 -9.32 34.21
C ALA A 132 16.94 -9.83 35.62
N ILE A 133 15.79 -9.44 36.15
CA ILE A 133 15.34 -9.83 37.49
C ILE A 133 13.95 -10.42 37.32
N ALA A 134 13.77 -11.69 37.68
CA ALA A 134 12.45 -12.30 37.76
C ALA A 134 11.97 -12.25 39.22
N CYS A 135 10.74 -11.81 39.44
CA CYS A 135 10.10 -11.66 40.74
C CYS A 135 8.73 -12.35 40.74
N ASP A 136 8.38 -12.98 41.84
CA ASP A 136 7.07 -13.62 42.07
C ASP A 136 6.43 -13.04 43.34
N ILE A 137 5.09 -12.98 43.41
CA ILE A 137 4.39 -12.54 44.62
C ILE A 137 4.14 -13.74 45.54
N ASP A 138 4.84 -13.74 46.67
CA ASP A 138 4.70 -14.78 47.68
C ASP A 138 3.24 -14.98 48.14
N HIS A 139 2.83 -16.24 48.21
CA HIS A 139 1.53 -16.67 48.71
C HIS A 139 0.31 -16.05 48.00
N PHE A 140 0.44 -15.62 46.75
CA PHE A 140 -0.63 -14.93 46.01
C PHE A 140 -1.93 -15.77 45.90
N LYS A 141 -1.82 -17.09 45.75
CA LYS A 141 -2.99 -17.99 45.77
C LYS A 141 -3.77 -17.92 47.09
N ALA A 142 -3.09 -17.99 48.23
CA ALA A 142 -3.74 -17.92 49.54
C ALA A 142 -4.41 -16.55 49.77
N TYR A 143 -3.80 -15.49 49.26
CA TYR A 143 -4.41 -14.16 49.24
C TYR A 143 -5.70 -14.14 48.41
N ASN A 144 -5.68 -14.70 47.20
CA ASN A 144 -6.88 -14.81 46.36
C ASN A 144 -7.97 -15.67 46.97
N ASP A 145 -7.62 -16.78 47.59
CA ASP A 145 -8.58 -17.67 48.25
C ASP A 145 -9.25 -16.97 49.46
N THR A 146 -8.54 -16.04 50.12
CA THR A 146 -9.04 -15.30 51.28
C THR A 146 -9.85 -14.06 50.89
N TYR A 147 -9.40 -13.29 49.89
CA TYR A 147 -9.95 -11.96 49.57
C TYR A 147 -10.66 -11.91 48.21
N GLY A 148 -10.62 -12.99 47.44
CA GLY A 148 -11.21 -13.11 46.11
C GLY A 148 -10.33 -12.54 45.00
N HIS A 149 -10.56 -13.01 43.77
CA HIS A 149 -9.79 -12.62 42.58
C HIS A 149 -9.79 -11.12 42.30
N GLY A 150 -10.90 -10.41 42.57
CA GLY A 150 -10.94 -8.95 42.37
C GLY A 150 -9.94 -8.19 43.27
N ALA A 151 -9.73 -8.68 44.50
CA ALA A 151 -8.70 -8.14 45.40
C ALA A 151 -7.30 -8.51 44.92
N GLY A 152 -7.12 -9.72 44.36
CA GLY A 152 -5.92 -10.16 43.67
C GLY A 152 -5.52 -9.25 42.51
N ASP A 153 -6.48 -8.96 41.63
CA ASP A 153 -6.31 -8.06 40.49
C ASP A 153 -5.89 -6.66 40.94
N ALA A 154 -6.51 -6.14 42.00
CA ALA A 154 -6.10 -4.87 42.60
C ALA A 154 -4.69 -4.92 43.21
N CYS A 155 -4.32 -6.05 43.83
CA CYS A 155 -2.97 -6.28 44.34
C CYS A 155 -1.93 -6.25 43.20
N LEU A 156 -2.18 -7.01 42.12
CA LEU A 156 -1.30 -7.06 40.94
C LEU A 156 -1.09 -5.67 40.31
N ARG A 157 -2.15 -4.87 40.16
CA ARG A 157 -2.04 -3.49 39.67
C ARG A 157 -1.17 -2.62 40.57
N ARG A 158 -1.33 -2.75 41.90
CA ARG A 158 -0.53 -1.98 42.87
C ARG A 158 0.95 -2.40 42.84
N VAL A 159 1.23 -3.69 42.73
CA VAL A 159 2.60 -4.20 42.57
C VAL A 159 3.22 -3.67 41.28
N ALA A 160 2.50 -3.74 40.16
CA ALA A 160 2.94 -3.18 38.88
C ALA A 160 3.31 -1.69 38.99
N THR A 161 2.43 -0.86 39.58
CA THR A 161 2.73 0.56 39.82
C THR A 161 3.95 0.76 40.71
N ALA A 162 4.09 -0.03 41.78
CA ALA A 162 5.22 0.09 42.71
C ALA A 162 6.56 -0.29 42.06
N LEU A 163 6.58 -1.37 41.28
CA LEU A 163 7.75 -1.78 40.49
C LEU A 163 8.11 -0.69 39.50
N GLN A 164 7.14 -0.20 38.71
CA GLN A 164 7.36 0.82 37.71
C GLN A 164 7.90 2.13 38.30
N ALA A 165 7.45 2.53 39.48
CA ALA A 165 7.95 3.70 40.20
C ALA A 165 9.35 3.50 40.81
N SER A 166 9.77 2.26 41.05
CA SER A 166 11.06 1.92 41.63
C SER A 166 12.18 1.77 40.59
N LEU A 167 11.81 1.65 39.31
CA LEU A 167 12.78 1.49 38.23
C LEU A 167 13.52 2.80 37.95
N GLN A 168 14.84 2.70 37.83
CA GLN A 168 15.69 3.80 37.39
C GLN A 168 15.52 4.04 35.89
N ARG A 169 15.98 5.20 35.40
CA ARG A 169 15.92 5.55 33.96
C ARG A 169 16.57 4.53 33.04
N ASP A 170 17.54 3.78 33.54
CA ASP A 170 18.30 2.80 32.75
C ASP A 170 17.57 1.46 32.62
N ALA A 171 16.51 1.23 33.41
CA ALA A 171 15.63 0.09 33.24
C ALA A 171 14.78 0.28 31.99
N ARG A 172 15.03 -0.56 30.98
CA ARG A 172 14.43 -0.38 29.65
C ARG A 172 13.10 -1.12 29.47
N VAL A 173 12.83 -2.15 30.28
CA VAL A 173 11.62 -2.98 30.17
C VAL A 173 11.17 -3.43 31.56
N LEU A 174 9.87 -3.40 31.81
CA LEU A 174 9.19 -4.09 32.90
C LEU A 174 8.00 -4.83 32.33
N ALA A 175 7.87 -6.10 32.67
CA ALA A 175 6.84 -6.96 32.14
C ALA A 175 6.17 -7.82 33.20
N ARG A 176 4.95 -8.24 32.91
CA ARG A 176 4.28 -9.34 33.62
C ARG A 176 4.37 -10.59 32.75
N SER A 177 5.10 -11.60 33.21
CA SER A 177 5.26 -12.86 32.47
C SER A 177 3.98 -13.68 32.48
N GLY A 178 3.19 -13.59 33.56
CA GLY A 178 1.88 -14.22 33.71
C GLY A 178 1.55 -14.49 35.17
N GLY A 179 0.27 -14.64 35.51
CA GLY A 179 -0.14 -14.89 36.89
C GLY A 179 0.34 -13.78 37.84
N GLU A 180 1.18 -14.14 38.80
CA GLU A 180 1.80 -13.28 39.80
C GLU A 180 3.26 -12.91 39.52
N GLU A 181 3.81 -13.34 38.37
CA GLU A 181 5.22 -13.18 38.02
C GLU A 181 5.49 -11.91 37.20
N PHE A 182 6.61 -11.25 37.52
CA PHE A 182 7.13 -10.05 36.87
C PHE A 182 8.60 -10.22 36.47
N ILE A 183 9.01 -9.56 35.39
CA ILE A 183 10.40 -9.56 34.88
C ILE A 183 10.82 -8.16 34.45
#